data_AF-A0A971NPI7-F1
#
_entry.id   AF-A0A971NPI7-F1
#
_cell.length_a   1.000
_cell.length_b   1.000
_cell.length_c   1.000
_cell.angle_alpha   90.00
_cell.angle_beta   90.00
_cell.angle_gamma   90.00
#
_symmetry.space_group_name_H-M   'P 1'
#
loop_
_entity.id
_entity.type
_entity.pdbx_description
1 polymer ?
#
loop_
_entity_poly.entity_id
_entity_poly.type
_entity_poly.pdbx_seq_one_letter_code
_entity_poly.pdbx_strand_id
1 'polypeptide(L)' 'MEPDEAYYNKDFGEFILPYEAVRTSDSPDKKLLSFFQGTYEVAANLSRWDRESLEHTWSPPFTHKEKMIDW' A
#
# COMPACT_ATOMS: atom_id res chain seq x y z
N MET A 1 4.96 -11.74 -2.03
CA MET A 1 3.76 -10.94 -1.75
C MET A 1 3.85 -10.61 -0.28
N GLU A 2 3.73 -9.34 0.09
CA GLU A 2 3.82 -8.91 1.48
C GLU A 2 2.44 -8.49 1.99
N PRO A 3 2.14 -8.66 3.28
CA PRO A 3 2.90 -9.42 4.28
C PRO A 3 2.79 -10.95 4.06
N ASP A 4 3.68 -11.73 4.67
CA ASP A 4 3.77 -13.20 4.50
C ASP A 4 2.45 -13.95 4.79
N GLU A 5 1.62 -13.44 5.70
CA GLU A 5 0.33 -14.06 6.03
C GLU A 5 -0.74 -13.81 4.97
N ALA A 6 -0.49 -12.94 3.99
CA ALA A 6 -1.40 -12.65 2.91
C ALA A 6 -1.34 -13.72 1.80
N TYR A 7 -2.50 -14.07 1.25
CA TYR A 7 -2.58 -15.07 0.18
C TYR A 7 -3.69 -14.75 -0.82
N TYR A 8 -3.60 -15.34 -2.00
CA TYR A 8 -4.66 -15.26 -3.01
C TYR A 8 -5.62 -16.45 -2.86
N ASN A 9 -6.89 -16.15 -2.62
CA ASN A 9 -7.95 -17.15 -2.62
C ASN A 9 -8.54 -17.27 -4.03
N LYS A 10 -8.38 -18.44 -4.64
CA LYS A 10 -8.84 -18.68 -6.02
C LYS A 10 -10.35 -18.85 -6.15
N ASP A 11 -11.03 -19.26 -5.08
CA ASP A 11 -12.48 -19.47 -5.10
C ASP A 11 -13.22 -18.14 -5.12
N PHE A 12 -12.71 -17.14 -4.39
CA PHE A 12 -13.23 -15.78 -4.39
C PHE A 12 -12.57 -14.88 -5.44
N GLY A 13 -11.37 -15.23 -5.90
CA GLY A 13 -10.60 -14.40 -6.81
C GLY A 13 -9.97 -13.19 -6.14
N GLU A 14 -9.78 -13.23 -4.81
CA GLU A 14 -9.40 -12.10 -3.98
C GLU A 14 -8.08 -12.35 -3.22
N PHE A 15 -7.37 -11.28 -2.90
CA PHE A 15 -6.28 -11.32 -1.93
C PHE A 15 -6.83 -11.16 -0.52
N ILE A 16 -6.43 -12.06 0.38
CA ILE A 16 -6.91 -12.11 1.76
C ILE A 16 -5.74 -11.94 2.71
N LEU A 17 -5.90 -11.05 3.68
CA LEU A 17 -5.06 -10.94 4.86
C LEU A 17 -5.90 -11.26 6.11
N PRO A 18 -5.57 -12.30 6.88
CA PRO A 18 -6.29 -12.62 8.10
C PRO A 18 -6.27 -11.45 9.09
N TYR A 19 -7.45 -11.08 9.61
CA TYR A 19 -7.56 -10.00 10.60
C TYR A 19 -6.73 -10.25 11.85
N GLU A 20 -6.60 -11.51 12.27
CA GLU A 20 -5.75 -11.88 13.40
C GLU A 20 -4.29 -11.49 13.19
N ALA A 21 -3.74 -11.71 12.00
CA ALA A 21 -2.36 -11.33 11.68
C ALA A 21 -2.12 -9.82 11.77
N VAL A 22 -3.16 -9.01 11.50
CA VAL A 22 -3.13 -7.55 11.64
C VAL A 22 -3.25 -7.15 13.10
N ARG A 23 -4.23 -7.70 13.84
CA ARG A 23 -4.51 -7.29 15.23
C ARG A 23 -3.37 -7.63 16.20
N THR A 24 -2.61 -8.69 15.93
CA THR A 24 -1.49 -9.13 16.79
C THR A 24 -0.14 -8.59 16.31
N SER A 25 -0.11 -7.78 15.26
CA SER A 25 1.11 -7.16 14.74
C SER A 25 1.60 -6.06 15.67
N ASP A 26 2.92 -5.92 15.81
CA ASP A 26 3.55 -4.79 16.51
C ASP A 26 3.25 -3.44 15.83
N SER A 27 2.87 -3.45 14.56
CA SER A 27 2.48 -2.26 13.81
C SER A 27 1.36 -2.60 12.83
N PRO A 28 0.09 -2.55 13.27
CA PRO A 28 -1.07 -2.88 12.45
C PRO A 28 -1.18 -2.02 11.18
N ASP A 29 -0.98 -0.71 11.30
CA ASP A 29 -1.06 0.23 10.17
C ASP A 29 -0.03 -0.09 9.08
N LYS A 30 1.22 -0.36 9.50
CA LYS A 30 2.29 -0.74 8.57
C LYS A 30 1.97 -2.06 7.88
N LYS A 31 1.49 -3.06 8.62
CA LYS A 31 1.14 -4.37 8.05
C LYS A 31 0.01 -4.25 7.03
N LEU A 32 -1.00 -3.43 7.32
CA LEU A 32 -2.11 -3.18 6.40
C LEU A 32 -1.64 -2.42 5.14
N LEU A 33 -0.80 -1.40 5.29
CA LEU A 33 -0.22 -0.67 4.17
C LEU A 33 0.64 -1.59 3.28
N SER A 34 1.47 -2.44 3.87
CA SER A 34 2.27 -3.43 3.14
C SER A 34 1.40 -4.38 2.31
N PHE A 35 0.25 -4.80 2.85
CA PHE A 35 -0.71 -5.63 2.12
C PHE A 35 -1.31 -4.92 0.91
N PHE A 36 -1.76 -3.68 1.07
CA PHE A 36 -2.30 -2.91 -0.04
C PHE A 36 -1.25 -2.63 -1.12
N GLN A 37 -0.03 -2.30 -0.71
CA GLN A 37 1.07 -2.10 -1.64
C GLN A 37 1.41 -3.40 -2.38
N GLY A 38 1.55 -4.52 -1.67
CA GLY A 38 1.90 -5.81 -2.25
C GLY A 38 0.83 -6.34 -3.22
N THR A 39 -0.45 -6.19 -2.88
CA THR A 39 -1.57 -6.58 -3.77
C THR A 39 -1.60 -5.75 -5.04
N TYR A 40 -1.41 -4.43 -4.93
CA TYR A 40 -1.29 -3.53 -6.07
C TYR A 40 -0.13 -3.95 -6.99
N GLU A 41 1.07 -4.16 -6.44
CA GLU A 41 2.26 -4.51 -7.24
C GLU A 41 2.08 -5.83 -7.98
N VAL A 42 1.53 -6.86 -7.31
CA VAL A 42 1.25 -8.15 -7.94
C VAL A 42 0.26 -7.98 -9.08
N ALA A 43 -0.86 -7.26 -8.85
CA ALA A 43 -1.88 -7.06 -9.87
C ALA A 43 -1.37 -6.24 -11.07
N ALA A 44 -0.65 -5.15 -10.81
CA ALA A 44 -0.08 -4.28 -11.83
C ALA A 44 0.96 -5.02 -12.70
N ASN A 45 1.84 -5.82 -12.07
CA ASN A 45 2.86 -6.58 -12.78
C ASN A 45 2.24 -7.69 -13.64
N LEU A 46 1.27 -8.45 -13.11
CA LEU A 46 0.59 -9.51 -13.85
C LEU A 46 -0.21 -8.96 -15.04
N SER A 47 -0.81 -7.78 -14.86
CA SER A 47 -1.60 -7.09 -15.89
C SER A 47 -0.75 -6.23 -16.84
N ARG A 48 0.57 -6.16 -16.62
CA ARG A 48 1.53 -5.38 -17.41
C ARG A 48 1.14 -3.91 -17.55
N TRP A 49 0.74 -3.28 -16.46
CA TRP A 49 0.42 -1.86 -16.45
C TRP A 49 1.67 -1.02 -16.74
N ASP A 50 1.48 0.07 -17.47
CA ASP A 50 2.50 1.13 -17.59
C ASP A 50 2.54 1.94 -16.30
N ARG A 51 3.23 1.39 -15.30
CA ARG A 51 3.27 1.95 -13.95
C ARG A 51 3.95 3.30 -13.92
N GLU A 52 4.94 3.55 -14.77
CA GLU A 52 5.60 4.86 -14.86
C GLU A 52 4.64 5.96 -15.31
N SER A 53 3.74 5.65 -16.26
CA SER A 53 2.71 6.60 -16.67
C SER A 53 1.58 6.79 -15.65
N LEU A 54 1.33 5.79 -14.79
CA LEU A 54 0.15 5.76 -13.90
C LEU A 54 0.46 6.17 -12.46
N GLU A 55 1.65 5.89 -11.97
CA GLU A 55 2.07 6.24 -10.62
C GLU A 55 2.53 7.69 -10.56
N HIS A 56 1.99 8.45 -9.61
CA HIS A 56 2.39 9.83 -9.38
C HIS A 56 2.94 9.95 -7.96
N THR A 57 4.20 10.37 -7.84
CA THR A 57 4.73 10.77 -6.53
C THR A 57 3.94 11.97 -6.07
N TRP A 58 3.17 11.82 -4.99
CA TRP A 58 2.43 12.94 -4.41
C TRP A 58 3.39 14.12 -4.24
N SER A 59 3.11 15.18 -4.98
CA SER A 59 3.86 16.43 -4.89
C SER A 59 2.87 17.43 -4.30
N PRO A 60 2.96 17.73 -2.99
CA PRO A 60 2.00 18.64 -2.37
C PRO A 60 2.09 20.00 -3.07
N PRO A 61 0.95 20.65 -3.37
CA PRO A 61 0.93 21.94 -4.08
C PRO A 61 1.61 23.08 -3.30
N PHE A 62 1.98 22.87 -2.03
CA PHE A 62 2.63 23.85 -1.18
C PHE A 62 3.91 23.28 -0.56
N THR A 63 5.04 23.40 -1.25
CA THR A 63 6.35 23.40 -0.57
C THR A 63 6.51 24.76 0.09
N HIS A 64 5.89 24.95 1.26
CA HIS A 64 6.12 26.14 2.07
C HIS A 64 7.54 26.05 2.61
N LYS A 65 8.52 26.62 1.88
CA LYS A 65 9.75 27.07 2.53
C LYS A 65 9.30 28.09 3.57
N GLU A 66 9.52 27.75 4.82
CA GLU A 66 9.17 28.57 5.99
C GLU A 66 9.42 30.06 5.70
N LYS A 67 8.34 30.85 5.75
CA LYS A 67 8.38 31.99 6.63
C LYS A 67 7.53 31.62 7.82
N MET A 68 8.20 31.20 8.88
CA MET A 68 7.67 31.33 10.23
C MET A 68 7.21 32.78 10.39
N ILE A 69 5.89 32.98 10.48
CA ILE A 69 5.31 34.19 11.02
C ILE A 69 4.81 33.77 12.39
N ASP A 70 5.45 34.31 13.41
CA ASP A 70 5.11 34.23 14.83
C ASP A 70 3.59 34.36 15.07
N TRP A 71 3.05 33.42 15.86
CA TRP A 71 1.92 33.61 16.78
C TRP A 71 2.08 32.67 17.98
#